data_AF-A0A9X1ZDE0-F1
#
_entry.id   AF-A0A9X1ZDE0-F1
#
_cell.length_a   1.000
_cell.length_b   1.000
_cell.length_c   1.000
_cell.angle_alpha   90.00
_cell.angle_beta   90.00
_cell.angle_gamma   90.00
#
_symmetry.space_group_name_H-M   'P 1'
#
loop_
_entity.id
_entity.type
_entity.pdbx_description
1 polymer ?
#
loop_
_entity_poly.entity_id
_entity_poly.type
_entity_poly.pdbx_seq_one_letter_code
_entity_poly.pdbx_strand_id
1 'polypeptide(L)'
;MLNSDKPEAEVWAETTVSNSQNKKFREAQTQRLEKWTLGFFERLKARLVAYGIEGLQVNYLNSEKVEVYYPIVAEQTGSRYHLGPVLLEFGARNRGKPAEPSKLTTYLSEIEEYEKALSLPVAENVLVFDPSYIIWEKLTALHQFCTSEKFPNAARLARHWYDVQRDC
;
A
#
# COMPACT_ATOMS: atom_id res chain seq x y z
N MET A 1 -3.61 11.90 26.92
CA MET A 1 -2.38 11.11 26.89
C MET A 1 -2.78 9.66 27.08
N LEU A 2 -2.50 8.78 26.12
CA LEU A 2 -2.76 7.35 26.27
C LEU A 2 -1.56 6.76 27.03
N ASN A 3 -1.81 6.15 28.20
CA ASN A 3 -0.79 5.45 28.99
C ASN A 3 -0.11 4.37 28.13
N SER A 4 1.22 4.39 28.11
CA SER A 4 2.08 3.57 27.23
C SER A 4 2.22 2.10 27.65
N ASP A 5 1.64 1.70 28.78
CA ASP A 5 2.06 0.46 29.46
C ASP A 5 1.03 -0.68 29.42
N LYS A 6 -0.12 -0.50 28.75
CA LYS A 6 -1.05 -1.61 28.50
C LYS A 6 -0.70 -2.34 27.19
N PRO A 7 -0.64 -3.69 27.18
CA PRO A 7 -0.53 -4.46 25.94
C PRO A 7 -1.60 -4.00 24.96
N GLU A 8 -1.20 -3.69 23.73
CA GLU A 8 -2.11 -3.16 22.71
C GLU A 8 -3.36 -4.04 22.57
N ALA A 9 -3.22 -5.37 22.66
CA ALA A 9 -4.33 -6.31 22.61
C ALA A 9 -5.43 -6.07 23.69
N GLU A 10 -5.05 -5.69 24.91
CA GLU A 10 -6.00 -5.38 25.99
C GLU A 10 -6.74 -4.06 25.75
N VAL A 11 -6.03 -3.06 25.21
CA VAL A 11 -6.62 -1.78 24.79
C VAL A 11 -7.63 -1.99 23.66
N TRP A 12 -7.35 -2.91 22.74
CA TRP A 12 -8.25 -3.26 21.63
C TRP A 12 -9.52 -3.98 22.13
N ALA A 13 -9.40 -4.93 23.07
CA ALA A 13 -10.55 -5.63 23.65
C ALA A 13 -11.50 -4.69 24.41
N GLU A 14 -10.97 -3.67 25.08
CA GLU A 14 -11.76 -2.66 25.82
C GLU A 14 -12.45 -1.64 24.89
N THR A 15 -11.94 -1.41 23.66
CA THR A 15 -12.37 -0.30 22.78
C THR A 15 -13.49 -0.64 21.79
N THR A 16 -13.93 -1.90 21.69
CA THR A 16 -14.91 -2.35 20.68
C THR A 16 -16.12 -3.09 21.26
N VAL A 17 -16.44 -2.87 22.54
CA VAL A 17 -17.48 -3.64 23.26
C VAL A 17 -18.92 -3.21 22.89
N SER A 18 -19.11 -1.98 22.39
CA SER A 18 -20.43 -1.48 21.98
C SER A 18 -20.41 -0.79 20.62
N ASN A 19 -21.58 -0.71 19.97
CA ASN A 19 -21.75 -0.05 18.67
C ASN A 19 -21.29 1.41 18.68
N SER A 20 -21.50 2.13 19.79
CA SER A 20 -21.08 3.53 19.94
C SER A 20 -19.56 3.66 20.09
N GLN A 21 -18.91 2.76 20.82
CA GLN A 21 -17.46 2.70 20.93
C GLN A 21 -16.81 2.32 19.59
N ASN A 22 -17.37 1.32 18.88
CA ASN A 22 -16.94 0.97 17.53
C ASN A 22 -17.06 2.13 16.55
N LYS A 23 -18.15 2.91 16.61
CA LYS A 23 -18.32 4.10 15.80
C LYS A 23 -17.24 5.15 16.11
N LYS A 24 -17.04 5.48 17.38
CA LYS A 24 -15.99 6.43 17.83
C LYS A 24 -14.59 5.98 17.43
N PHE A 25 -14.31 4.69 17.54
CA PHE A 25 -13.03 4.10 17.14
C PHE A 25 -12.80 4.25 15.64
N ARG A 26 -13.80 3.91 14.82
CA ARG A 26 -13.74 4.08 13.35
C ARG A 26 -13.55 5.54 12.96
N GLU A 27 -14.28 6.47 13.58
CA GLU A 27 -14.14 7.91 13.36
C GLU A 27 -12.72 8.38 13.70
N ALA A 28 -12.18 7.96 14.84
CA ALA A 28 -10.82 8.31 15.25
C ALA A 28 -9.76 7.74 14.30
N GLN A 29 -9.95 6.52 13.79
CA GLN A 29 -9.05 5.93 12.78
C GLN A 29 -9.10 6.71 11.46
N THR A 30 -10.29 7.04 10.97
CA THR A 30 -10.46 7.82 9.74
C THR A 30 -9.79 9.19 9.86
N GLN A 31 -9.99 9.90 10.97
CA GLN A 31 -9.35 11.21 11.20
C GLN A 31 -7.83 11.12 11.26
N ARG A 32 -7.29 10.08 11.91
CA ARG A 32 -5.83 9.85 11.95
C ARG A 32 -5.27 9.56 10.57
N LEU A 33 -5.96 8.73 9.78
CA LEU A 33 -5.56 8.41 8.43
C LEU A 33 -5.56 9.66 7.56
N GLU A 34 -6.65 10.42 7.58
CA GLU A 34 -6.78 11.66 6.81
C GLU A 34 -5.66 12.64 7.13
N LYS A 35 -5.40 12.90 8.42
CA LYS A 35 -4.31 13.78 8.86
C LYS A 35 -2.95 13.27 8.38
N TRP A 36 -2.71 11.97 8.49
CA TRP A 36 -1.44 11.37 8.08
C TRP A 36 -1.26 11.44 6.57
N THR A 37 -2.27 11.07 5.78
CA THR A 37 -2.25 11.07 4.32
C THR A 37 -2.09 12.48 3.77
N LEU A 38 -2.77 13.48 4.35
CA LEU A 38 -2.59 14.88 3.95
C LEU A 38 -1.15 15.34 4.23
N GLY A 39 -0.61 15.03 5.40
CA GLY A 39 0.78 15.36 5.72
C GLY A 39 1.79 14.64 4.81
N PHE A 40 1.53 13.38 4.44
CA PHE A 40 2.33 12.64 3.46
C PHE A 40 2.27 13.29 2.09
N PHE A 41 1.05 13.60 1.61
CA PHE A 41 0.81 14.25 0.32
C PHE A 41 1.58 15.57 0.20
N GLU A 42 1.51 16.45 1.21
CA GLU A 42 2.21 17.74 1.17
C GLU A 42 3.74 17.56 1.13
N ARG A 43 4.30 16.62 1.90
CA ARG A 43 5.74 16.31 1.85
C ARG A 43 6.15 15.75 0.49
N LEU A 44 5.35 14.83 -0.06
CA LEU A 44 5.61 14.24 -1.37
C LEU A 44 5.54 15.30 -2.46
N LYS A 45 4.49 16.14 -2.45
CA LYS A 45 4.30 17.24 -3.39
C LYS A 45 5.47 18.21 -3.37
N ALA A 46 5.88 18.67 -2.19
CA ALA A 46 7.03 19.57 -2.05
C ALA A 46 8.31 18.95 -2.63
N ARG A 47 8.53 17.65 -2.40
CA ARG A 47 9.70 16.93 -2.93
C ARG A 47 9.65 16.77 -4.44
N LEU A 48 8.51 16.42 -5.02
CA LEU A 48 8.36 16.28 -6.47
C LEU A 48 8.50 17.63 -7.18
N VAL A 49 7.93 18.70 -6.63
CA VAL A 49 8.09 20.07 -7.15
C VAL A 49 9.56 20.49 -7.13
N ALA A 50 10.31 20.15 -6.07
CA ALA A 50 11.72 20.48 -5.97
C ALA A 50 12.59 19.82 -7.05
N TYR A 51 12.13 18.72 -7.67
CA TYR A 51 12.84 18.12 -8.80
C TYR A 51 12.72 18.95 -10.10
N GLY A 52 11.71 19.83 -10.20
CA GLY A 52 11.53 20.68 -11.38
C GLY A 52 11.24 19.93 -12.68
N ILE A 53 10.74 18.70 -12.59
CA ILE A 53 10.46 17.83 -13.74
C ILE A 53 9.05 18.14 -14.25
N GLU A 54 8.93 18.57 -15.51
CA GLU A 54 7.63 18.81 -16.15
C GLU A 54 6.81 17.51 -16.23
N GLY A 55 5.52 17.59 -15.88
CA GLY A 55 4.62 16.44 -15.86
C GLY A 55 4.75 15.52 -14.63
N LEU A 56 5.76 15.72 -13.77
CA LEU A 56 5.88 15.01 -12.49
C LEU A 56 5.04 15.72 -11.43
N GLN A 57 3.93 15.11 -11.02
CA GLN A 57 3.01 15.71 -10.06
C GLN A 57 2.33 14.66 -9.21
N VAL A 58 1.71 15.11 -8.12
CA VAL A 58 0.93 14.27 -7.22
C VAL A 58 -0.44 14.88 -6.99
N ASN A 59 -1.47 14.03 -7.03
CA ASN A 59 -2.86 14.40 -6.81
C ASN A 59 -3.39 13.72 -5.56
N TYR A 60 -3.99 14.51 -4.67
CA TYR A 60 -4.73 13.99 -3.52
C TYR A 60 -6.13 13.63 -3.97
N LEU A 61 -6.51 12.35 -3.90
CA LEU A 61 -7.86 11.92 -4.25
C LEU A 61 -8.77 11.94 -3.01
N ASN A 62 -8.31 11.33 -1.92
CA ASN A 62 -9.00 11.28 -0.63
C ASN A 62 -8.05 10.82 0.48
N SER A 63 -8.58 10.64 1.69
CA SER A 63 -7.83 10.21 2.88
C SER A 63 -7.12 8.87 2.73
N GLU A 64 -7.54 8.01 1.80
CA GLU A 64 -6.97 6.69 1.57
C GLU A 64 -6.17 6.60 0.27
N LYS A 65 -6.18 7.63 -0.59
CA LYS A 65 -5.68 7.53 -1.97
C LYS A 65 -4.95 8.77 -2.46
N VAL A 66 -3.76 8.56 -3.01
CA VAL A 66 -2.92 9.57 -3.66
C VAL A 66 -2.43 9.02 -4.99
N GLU A 67 -2.44 9.83 -6.05
CA GLU A 67 -1.92 9.46 -7.36
C GLU A 67 -0.63 10.20 -7.68
N VAL A 68 0.36 9.47 -8.21
CA VAL A 68 1.62 10.04 -8.70
C VAL A 68 1.67 9.93 -10.22
N TYR A 69 1.77 11.08 -10.88
CA TYR A 69 1.97 11.20 -12.32
C TYR A 69 3.44 11.43 -12.59
N TYR A 70 3.97 10.79 -13.62
CA TYR A 70 5.35 10.94 -14.07
C TYR A 70 5.37 11.09 -15.60
N PRO A 71 6.31 11.88 -16.15
CA PRO A 71 6.42 12.05 -17.59
C PRO A 71 6.90 10.75 -18.24
N ILE A 72 6.35 10.45 -19.42
CA ILE A 72 6.71 9.27 -20.20
C ILE A 72 7.63 9.74 -21.32
N VAL A 73 8.86 9.23 -21.34
CA VAL A 73 9.92 9.67 -22.28
C VAL A 73 10.07 8.72 -23.48
N ALA A 74 9.57 7.48 -23.39
CA ALA A 74 9.67 6.50 -24.45
C ALA A 74 8.48 6.59 -25.44
N GLU A 75 8.77 6.60 -26.74
CA GLU A 75 7.78 6.40 -27.79
C GLU A 75 7.19 4.98 -27.65
N GLN A 76 5.94 4.87 -27.17
CA GLN A 76 5.31 3.56 -27.00
C GLN A 76 4.70 3.09 -28.33
N THR A 77 5.51 2.40 -29.15
CA THR A 77 5.00 1.62 -30.28
C THR A 77 4.30 0.36 -29.75
N GLY A 78 2.99 0.43 -29.53
CA GLY A 78 2.12 -0.76 -29.49
C GLY A 78 1.73 -1.33 -28.12
N SER A 79 2.20 -0.79 -26.99
CA SER A 79 1.74 -1.20 -25.66
C SER A 79 1.13 -0.01 -24.91
N ARG A 80 -0.08 -0.18 -24.35
CA ARG A 80 -0.75 0.81 -23.48
C ARG A 80 -0.56 0.50 -21.99
N TYR A 81 0.25 -0.49 -21.65
CA TYR A 81 0.25 -1.10 -20.31
C TYR A 81 0.66 -0.16 -19.17
N HIS A 82 1.38 0.93 -19.47
CA HIS A 82 1.88 1.86 -18.43
C HIS A 82 1.69 3.33 -18.85
N LEU A 83 0.43 3.75 -19.01
CA LEU A 83 0.10 5.16 -19.28
C LEU A 83 -0.63 5.86 -18.11
N GLY A 84 -0.86 5.15 -17.01
CA GLY A 84 -1.64 5.65 -15.88
C GLY A 84 -0.78 6.14 -14.71
N PRO A 85 -1.35 6.99 -13.84
CA PRO A 85 -0.71 7.37 -12.58
C PRO A 85 -0.45 6.14 -11.69
N VAL A 86 0.58 6.22 -10.85
CA VAL A 86 0.78 5.27 -9.75
C VAL A 86 -0.17 5.62 -8.62
N LEU A 87 -1.12 4.74 -8.34
CA LEU A 87 -2.04 4.88 -7.21
C LEU A 87 -1.40 4.35 -5.93
N LEU A 88 -1.24 5.21 -4.93
CA LEU A 88 -0.85 4.88 -3.56
C LEU A 88 -2.12 4.74 -2.71
N GLU A 89 -2.35 3.55 -2.15
CA GLU A 89 -3.50 3.26 -1.28
C GLU A 89 -3.04 3.08 0.17
N PHE A 90 -3.72 3.75 1.11
CA PHE A 90 -3.39 3.75 2.53
C PHE A 90 -4.51 3.09 3.34
N GLY A 91 -4.18 2.01 4.04
CA GLY A 91 -5.10 1.32 4.94
C GLY A 91 -4.93 1.73 6.40
N ALA A 92 -5.99 2.20 7.05
CA ALA A 92 -5.98 2.42 8.51
C ALA A 92 -6.36 1.19 9.34
N ARG A 93 -6.96 0.17 8.69
CA ARG A 93 -7.66 -0.93 9.37
C ARG A 93 -6.86 -2.22 9.39
N ASN A 94 -6.09 -2.50 8.35
CA ASN A 94 -5.28 -3.70 8.25
C ASN A 94 -3.88 -3.40 8.81
N ARG A 95 -3.72 -3.55 10.13
CA ARG A 95 -2.39 -3.72 10.70
C ARG A 95 -2.03 -5.20 10.59
N GLY A 96 -1.50 -5.61 9.44
CA GLY A 96 -0.86 -6.91 9.32
C GLY A 96 0.27 -6.96 10.33
N LYS A 97 0.19 -7.89 11.27
CA LYS A 97 1.28 -8.24 12.17
C LYS A 97 1.58 -9.72 11.96
N PRO A 98 2.85 -10.13 11.90
CA PRO A 98 4.05 -9.32 12.08
C PRO A 98 4.48 -8.55 10.80
N ALA A 99 5.20 -7.45 11.00
CA ALA A 99 5.84 -6.70 9.92
C ALA A 99 7.32 -6.52 10.29
N GLU A 100 8.22 -6.87 9.36
CA GLU A 100 9.66 -6.89 9.59
C GLU A 100 10.35 -5.84 8.72
N PRO A 101 11.43 -5.20 9.19
CA PRO A 101 12.24 -4.30 8.37
C PRO A 101 12.88 -5.05 7.21
N SER A 102 12.74 -4.51 6.00
CA SER A 102 13.36 -5.04 4.79
C SER A 102 13.98 -3.93 3.96
N LYS A 103 15.02 -4.31 3.19
CA LYS A 103 15.66 -3.45 2.21
C LYS A 103 14.97 -3.64 0.87
N LEU A 104 14.44 -2.56 0.31
CA LEU A 104 13.82 -2.58 -1.02
C LEU A 104 14.75 -1.98 -2.06
N THR A 105 14.96 -2.73 -3.14
CA THR A 105 15.71 -2.36 -4.33
C THR A 105 14.80 -2.42 -5.56
N THR A 106 15.23 -1.83 -6.66
CA THR A 106 14.47 -1.87 -7.93
C THR A 106 14.87 -3.11 -8.73
N TYR A 107 13.96 -3.71 -9.50
CA TYR A 107 14.34 -4.80 -10.43
C TYR A 107 15.48 -4.43 -11.39
N LEU A 108 15.61 -3.14 -11.75
CA LEU A 108 16.72 -2.66 -12.59
C LEU A 108 18.09 -2.85 -11.94
N SER A 109 18.18 -2.93 -10.61
CA SER A 109 19.46 -3.16 -9.92
C SER A 109 19.93 -4.61 -10.02
N GLU A 110 19.08 -5.54 -10.47
CA GLU A 110 19.48 -6.92 -10.76
C GLU A 110 20.21 -7.04 -12.11
N ILE A 111 20.22 -5.97 -12.90
CA ILE A 111 20.88 -5.89 -14.20
C ILE A 111 22.16 -5.06 -14.05
N GLU A 112 23.31 -5.72 -14.10
CA GLU A 112 24.63 -5.13 -13.84
C GLU A 112 24.93 -3.87 -14.66
N GLU A 113 24.47 -3.83 -15.92
CA GLU A 113 24.63 -2.66 -16.79
C GLU A 113 23.93 -1.42 -16.22
N TYR A 114 22.69 -1.56 -15.78
CA TYR A 114 21.91 -0.45 -15.21
C TYR A 114 22.35 -0.10 -13.80
N GLU A 115 22.74 -1.10 -12.99
CA GLU A 115 23.28 -0.87 -11.65
C GLU A 115 24.55 0.00 -11.69
N LYS A 116 25.45 -0.26 -12.66
CA LYS A 116 26.67 0.54 -12.84
C LYS A 116 26.42 1.89 -13.48
N ALA A 117 25.45 1.98 -14.39
CA ALA A 117 25.19 3.18 -15.17
C ALA A 117 24.29 4.20 -14.45
N LEU A 118 23.42 3.76 -13.52
CA LEU A 118 22.39 4.58 -12.90
C LEU A 118 22.52 4.59 -11.37
N SER A 119 22.25 5.75 -10.77
CA SER A 119 22.02 5.84 -9.33
C SER A 119 20.59 5.39 -9.02
N LEU A 120 20.42 4.09 -8.79
CA LEU A 120 19.12 3.49 -8.47
C LEU A 120 18.75 3.71 -7.00
N PRO A 121 17.49 4.05 -6.69
CA PRO A 121 17.07 4.30 -5.32
C PRO A 121 17.03 3.00 -4.52
N VAL A 122 17.43 3.10 -3.26
CA VAL A 122 17.34 2.03 -2.27
C VAL A 122 16.57 2.55 -1.07
N ALA A 123 15.54 1.82 -0.66
CA ALA A 123 14.79 2.14 0.54
C ALA A 123 15.19 1.18 1.66
N GLU A 124 15.85 1.71 2.68
CA GLU A 124 16.29 0.96 3.85
C GLU A 124 15.19 0.91 4.91
N ASN A 125 15.11 -0.20 5.65
CA ASN A 125 14.20 -0.39 6.79
C ASN A 125 12.71 -0.16 6.48
N VAL A 126 12.26 -0.58 5.31
CA VAL A 126 10.84 -0.56 4.97
C VAL A 126 10.16 -1.71 5.70
N LEU A 127 9.16 -1.39 6.54
CA LEU A 127 8.37 -2.42 7.21
C LEU A 127 7.47 -3.10 6.18
N VAL A 128 7.75 -4.38 5.92
CA VAL A 128 6.96 -5.22 5.01
C VAL A 128 6.23 -6.28 5.83
N PHE A 129 5.03 -6.67 5.38
CA PHE A 129 4.31 -7.76 6.03
C PHE A 129 5.07 -9.08 5.89
N ASP A 130 4.96 -9.91 6.91
CA ASP A 130 5.46 -11.29 6.85
C ASP A 130 4.81 -12.03 5.66
N PRO A 131 5.60 -12.72 4.81
CA PRO A 131 5.07 -13.46 3.67
C PRO A 131 3.95 -14.44 4.05
N SER A 132 4.03 -15.08 5.22
CA SER A 132 3.01 -16.00 5.73
C SER A 132 1.67 -15.28 5.97
N TYR A 133 1.73 -14.04 6.46
CA TYR A 133 0.53 -13.20 6.62
C TYR A 133 -0.07 -12.82 5.26
N ILE A 134 0.77 -12.49 4.27
CA ILE A 134 0.32 -12.19 2.90
C ILE A 134 -0.38 -13.41 2.30
N ILE A 135 0.20 -14.61 2.41
CA ILE A 135 -0.41 -15.87 1.94
C ILE A 135 -1.76 -16.09 2.63
N TRP A 136 -1.83 -15.89 3.95
CA TRP A 136 -3.07 -16.05 4.70
C TRP A 136 -4.18 -15.07 4.25
N GLU A 137 -3.85 -13.79 4.01
CA GLU A 137 -4.78 -12.80 3.45
C GLU A 137 -5.26 -13.21 2.04
N LYS A 138 -4.38 -13.77 1.21
CA LYS A 138 -4.76 -14.27 -0.12
C LYS A 138 -5.71 -15.47 0.00
N LEU A 139 -5.36 -16.46 0.82
CA LEU A 139 -6.18 -17.67 1.01
C LEU A 139 -7.56 -17.35 1.59
N THR A 140 -7.65 -16.43 2.55
CA THR A 140 -8.94 -16.00 3.11
C THR A 140 -9.79 -15.24 2.10
N ALA A 141 -9.18 -14.39 1.26
CA ALA A 141 -9.88 -13.75 0.15
C ALA A 141 -10.40 -14.78 -0.87
N LEU A 142 -9.59 -15.78 -1.24
CA LEU A 142 -10.02 -16.90 -2.09
C LEU A 142 -11.18 -17.69 -1.46
N HIS A 143 -11.09 -18.01 -0.17
CA HIS A 143 -12.15 -18.70 0.55
C HIS A 143 -13.47 -17.91 0.53
N GLN A 144 -13.41 -16.58 0.74
CA GLN A 144 -14.58 -15.71 0.64
C GLN A 144 -15.18 -15.72 -0.77
N PHE A 145 -14.36 -15.76 -1.84
CA PHE A 145 -14.88 -15.87 -3.20
C PHE A 145 -15.56 -17.20 -3.46
N CYS A 146 -15.04 -18.31 -2.94
CA CYS A 146 -15.66 -19.64 -3.07
C CYS A 146 -16.97 -19.79 -2.30
N THR A 147 -17.15 -19.03 -1.22
CA THR A 147 -18.35 -19.06 -0.36
C THR A 147 -19.37 -17.97 -0.69
N SER A 148 -19.04 -17.05 -1.60
CA SER A 148 -19.92 -15.97 -2.05
C SER A 148 -20.95 -16.48 -3.07
N GLU A 149 -22.22 -16.16 -2.85
CA GLU A 149 -23.32 -16.45 -3.81
C GLU A 149 -23.21 -15.63 -5.11
N LYS A 150 -22.40 -14.56 -5.10
CA LYS A 150 -22.12 -13.77 -6.31
C LYS A 150 -20.94 -14.38 -7.06
N PHE A 151 -21.13 -14.65 -8.35
CA PHE A 151 -20.06 -15.09 -9.24
C PHE A 151 -18.86 -14.12 -9.17
N PRO A 152 -17.68 -14.58 -8.76
CA PRO A 152 -16.51 -13.72 -8.67
C PRO A 152 -16.06 -13.30 -10.07
N ASN A 153 -15.49 -12.10 -10.18
CA ASN A 153 -14.86 -11.66 -11.41
C ASN A 153 -13.66 -12.58 -11.72
N ALA A 154 -13.73 -13.31 -12.83
CA ALA A 154 -12.72 -14.31 -13.22
C ALA A 154 -11.30 -13.74 -13.30
N ALA A 155 -11.13 -12.52 -13.81
CA ALA A 155 -9.81 -11.87 -13.90
C ALA A 155 -9.27 -11.43 -12.52
N ARG A 156 -10.15 -11.15 -11.55
CA ARG A 156 -9.74 -10.91 -10.16
C ARG A 156 -9.32 -12.22 -9.50
N LEU A 157 -10.10 -13.28 -9.69
CA LEU A 157 -9.82 -14.60 -9.12
C LEU A 157 -8.51 -15.19 -9.66
N ALA A 158 -8.26 -15.09 -10.96
CA ALA A 158 -7.02 -15.58 -11.58
C ALA A 158 -5.76 -14.94 -11.00
N ARG A 159 -5.79 -13.62 -10.70
CA ARG A 159 -4.67 -12.94 -10.05
C ARG A 159 -4.43 -13.45 -8.63
N HIS A 160 -5.49 -13.66 -7.85
CA HIS A 160 -5.37 -14.23 -6.51
C HIS A 160 -4.77 -15.65 -6.52
N TRP A 161 -5.14 -16.49 -7.50
CA TRP A 161 -4.54 -17.81 -7.67
C TRP A 161 -3.07 -17.76 -8.08
N TYR A 162 -2.69 -16.86 -9.00
CA TYR A 162 -1.30 -16.69 -9.42
C TYR A 162 -0.40 -16.30 -8.23
N ASP A 163 -0.86 -15.36 -7.40
CA ASP A 163 -0.11 -14.92 -6.22
C ASP A 163 0.14 -16.09 -5.25
N VAL A 164 -0.87 -16.93 -4.98
CA VAL A 164 -0.72 -18.12 -4.11
C VAL A 164 0.24 -19.15 -4.72
N GLN A 165 0.19 -19.38 -6.03
CA GLN A 165 1.09 -20.35 -6.67
C GLN A 165 2.56 -19.93 -6.62
N ARG A 166 2.84 -18.63 -6.76
CA ARG A 166 4.22 -18.12 -6.80
C ARG A 166 4.83 -17.97 -5.40
N ASP A 167 4.00 -17.67 -4.41
CA ASP A 167 4.45 -17.36 -3.05
C ASP A 167 4.38 -18.59 -2.10
N CYS A 168 3.91 -19.76 -2.57
CA CYS A 168 3.97 -21.08 -1.89
C CYS A 168 5.06 -21.98 -2.48
#